data_AF-A0A7S1PRW7-F1
#
_entry.id   AF-A0A7S1PRW7-F1
#
_cell.length_a   1.000
_cell.length_b   1.000
_cell.length_c   1.000
_cell.angle_alpha   90.00
_cell.angle_beta   90.00
_cell.angle_gamma   90.00
#
_symmetry.space_group_name_H-M   'P 1'
#
loop_
_entity.id
_entity.type
_entity.pdbx_description
1 polymer ?
#
loop_
_entity_poly.entity_id
_entity_poly.type
_entity_poly.pdbx_seq_one_letter_code
_entity_poly.pdbx_strand_id
1 'polypeptide(L)'
;DDGAMARWLAGRLRAAVVLRARGQRLVCEGRRGFLVQNSQVGGQCLQQYLLEDGFFQANLRLNRAIQRWVQRQASRVSMAGSDCSPRRDLLELFCGNGNLTLAVAGSFRRVLATELDWRAV
;
A
#
# COMPACT_ATOMS: atom_id res chain seq x y z
N ASP A 1 26.18 -12.44 18.34
CA ASP A 1 26.04 -11.58 17.15
C ASP A 1 24.57 -11.47 16.78
N ASP A 2 24.06 -10.25 16.70
CA ASP A 2 22.65 -9.95 16.42
C ASP A 2 22.26 -10.40 15.01
N GLY A 3 23.19 -10.38 14.05
CA GLY A 3 22.97 -10.91 12.70
C GLY A 3 22.72 -12.43 12.69
N ALA A 4 23.47 -13.18 13.49
CA ALA A 4 23.23 -14.62 13.67
C ALA A 4 21.88 -14.90 14.35
N MET A 5 21.52 -14.13 15.38
CA MET A 5 20.22 -14.25 16.06
C MET A 5 19.05 -13.93 15.12
N ALA A 6 19.16 -12.86 14.33
CA ALA A 6 18.16 -12.47 13.34
C ALA A 6 17.90 -13.58 12.32
N ARG A 7 18.98 -14.18 11.79
CA ARG A 7 18.90 -15.30 10.83
C ARG A 7 18.25 -16.54 11.44
N TRP A 8 18.63 -16.90 12.66
CA TRP A 8 18.02 -18.02 13.38
C TRP A 8 16.52 -17.80 13.61
N LEU A 9 16.13 -16.61 14.08
CA LEU A 9 14.73 -16.27 14.34
C LEU A 9 13.90 -16.25 13.04
N ALA A 10 14.43 -15.65 11.98
CA ALA A 10 13.78 -15.61 10.67
C ALA A 10 13.56 -17.01 10.08
N GLY A 11 14.51 -17.93 10.28
CA GLY A 11 14.38 -19.33 9.93
C GLY A 11 13.28 -20.04 10.73
N ARG A 12 13.32 -19.89 12.07
CA ARG A 12 12.37 -20.54 12.98
C ARG A 12 10.93 -20.07 12.77
N LEU A 13 10.71 -18.77 12.63
CA LEU A 13 9.39 -18.17 12.45
C LEU A 13 8.89 -18.22 11.00
N ARG A 14 9.78 -18.52 10.05
CA ARG A 14 9.51 -18.39 8.61
C ARG A 14 8.96 -17.00 8.24
N ALA A 15 9.46 -15.95 8.90
CA ALA A 15 8.99 -14.57 8.75
C ALA A 15 10.12 -13.60 8.36
N ALA A 16 9.77 -12.43 7.83
CA ALA A 16 10.72 -11.33 7.74
C ALA A 16 11.04 -10.83 9.17
N VAL A 17 12.32 -10.59 9.46
CA VAL A 17 12.77 -10.10 10.76
C VAL A 17 13.62 -8.87 10.52
N VAL A 18 13.27 -7.79 11.22
CA VAL A 18 14.08 -6.59 11.33
C VAL A 18 14.37 -6.35 12.80
N LEU A 19 15.64 -6.19 13.13
CA LEU A 19 16.07 -5.81 14.48
C LEU A 19 16.25 -4.30 14.54
N ARG A 20 15.76 -3.70 15.61
CA ARG A 20 15.80 -2.26 15.85
C ARG A 20 16.43 -1.97 17.20
N ALA A 21 17.34 -1.01 17.19
CA ALA A 21 17.81 -0.32 18.38
C ALA A 21 17.94 1.17 18.06
N ARG A 22 18.20 2.01 19.07
CA ARG A 22 18.35 3.45 18.85
C ARG A 22 19.45 3.73 17.81
N GLY A 23 19.08 4.31 16.66
CA GLY A 23 19.99 4.62 15.56
C GLY A 23 20.49 3.42 14.76
N GLN A 24 19.97 2.22 15.00
CA GLN A 24 20.39 0.99 14.31
C GLN A 24 19.20 0.25 13.73
N ARG A 25 19.39 -0.27 12.52
CA ARG A 25 18.42 -1.09 11.81
C ARG A 25 19.14 -2.21 11.08
N LEU A 26 18.82 -3.44 11.43
CA LEU A 26 19.36 -4.63 10.77
C LEU A 26 18.23 -5.43 10.15
N VAL A 27 18.20 -5.48 8.82
CA VAL A 27 17.32 -6.38 8.06
C VAL A 27 18.05 -7.69 7.85
N CYS A 28 17.39 -8.81 8.12
CA CYS A 28 17.97 -10.13 7.91
C CYS A 28 18.37 -10.32 6.42
N GLU A 29 19.63 -10.70 6.18
CA GLU A 29 20.17 -10.94 4.83
C GLU A 29 19.30 -11.93 4.04
N GLY A 30 19.11 -11.65 2.74
CA GLY A 30 18.32 -12.49 1.84
C GLY A 30 16.80 -12.37 2.01
N ARG A 31 16.29 -11.53 2.93
CA ARG A 31 14.86 -11.23 3.09
C ARG A 31 14.57 -9.76 2.89
N ARG A 32 13.40 -9.46 2.31
CA ARG A 32 12.92 -8.09 2.11
C ARG A 32 12.46 -7.51 3.46
N GLY A 33 12.80 -6.25 3.73
CA GLY A 33 12.38 -5.52 4.95
C GLY A 33 10.94 -4.99 4.89
N PHE A 34 10.09 -5.61 4.08
CA PHE A 34 8.70 -5.24 3.87
C PHE A 34 7.89 -6.50 3.54
N LEU A 35 6.58 -6.41 3.75
CA LEU A 35 5.63 -7.43 3.31
C LEU A 35 4.92 -6.97 2.05
N VAL A 36 4.42 -7.92 1.26
CA VAL A 36 3.57 -7.62 0.10
C VAL A 36 2.17 -8.11 0.41
N GLN A 37 1.21 -7.18 0.46
CA GLN A 37 -0.19 -7.48 0.60
C GLN A 37 -0.85 -7.48 -0.78
N ASN A 38 -1.51 -8.59 -1.11
CA ASN A 38 -2.32 -8.71 -2.33
C ASN A 38 -3.81 -8.58 -1.95
N SER A 39 -4.49 -7.56 -2.46
CA SER A 39 -5.92 -7.29 -2.19
C SER A 39 -6.75 -7.41 -3.46
N GLN A 40 -7.79 -8.25 -3.43
CA GLN A 40 -8.69 -8.48 -4.57
C GLN A 40 -9.87 -7.48 -4.53
N VAL A 41 -9.83 -6.48 -5.41
CA VAL A 41 -10.76 -5.34 -5.48
C VAL A 41 -11.25 -5.17 -6.93
N GLY A 42 -12.56 -5.24 -7.16
CA GLY A 42 -13.13 -5.01 -8.49
C GLY A 42 -12.63 -5.97 -9.58
N GLY A 43 -12.26 -7.21 -9.22
CA GLY A 43 -11.67 -8.17 -10.17
C GLY A 43 -10.17 -7.95 -10.45
N GLN A 44 -9.54 -6.98 -9.80
CA GLN A 44 -8.11 -6.70 -9.90
C GLN A 44 -7.38 -7.09 -8.61
N CYS A 45 -6.15 -7.58 -8.75
CA CYS A 45 -5.26 -7.82 -7.62
C CYS A 45 -4.36 -6.61 -7.42
N LEU A 46 -4.64 -5.83 -6.38
CA LEU A 46 -3.83 -4.68 -5.98
C LEU A 46 -2.67 -5.17 -5.11
N GLN A 47 -1.44 -4.88 -5.50
CA GLN A 47 -0.25 -5.17 -4.69
C GLN A 47 0.13 -3.93 -3.89
N GLN A 48 0.26 -4.08 -2.58
CA GLN A 48 0.63 -3.02 -1.66
C GLN A 48 1.85 -3.44 -0.86
N TYR A 49 2.85 -2.57 -0.79
CA TYR A 49 4.05 -2.81 0.00
C TYR A 49 3.79 -2.32 1.43
N LEU A 50 3.93 -3.22 2.40
CA LEU A 50 3.82 -2.91 3.82
C LEU A 50 5.23 -2.74 4.36
N LEU A 51 5.64 -1.49 4.48
CA LEU A 51 6.93 -1.12 5.01
C LEU A 51 6.91 -1.24 6.53
N GLU A 52 8.05 -1.63 7.08
CA GLU A 52 8.32 -1.46 8.51
C GLU A 52 8.24 0.04 8.88
N ASP A 53 7.48 0.36 9.93
CA ASP A 53 7.12 1.73 10.37
C ASP A 53 6.19 2.51 9.41
N GLY A 54 5.71 1.89 8.33
CA GLY A 54 4.74 2.48 7.41
C GLY A 54 3.31 2.30 7.92
N PHE A 55 2.48 3.33 7.77
CA PHE A 55 1.06 3.20 8.06
C PHE A 55 0.38 2.26 7.05
N PHE A 56 -0.41 1.31 7.55
CA PHE A 56 -1.32 0.51 6.76
C PHE A 56 -2.58 0.17 7.57
N GLN A 57 -3.65 -0.17 6.87
CA GLN A 57 -4.90 -0.56 7.51
C GLN A 57 -4.77 -1.98 8.09
N ALA A 58 -4.66 -2.10 9.42
CA ALA A 58 -4.42 -3.39 10.07
C ALA A 58 -5.51 -4.45 9.83
N ASN A 59 -6.77 -4.02 9.67
CA ASN A 59 -7.87 -4.91 9.31
C ASN A 59 -7.99 -5.04 7.79
N LEU A 60 -7.30 -6.04 7.22
CA LEU A 60 -7.24 -6.25 5.77
C LEU A 60 -8.61 -6.55 5.13
N ARG A 61 -9.53 -7.16 5.88
CA ARG A 61 -10.89 -7.46 5.40
C ARG A 61 -11.71 -6.17 5.26
N LEU A 62 -11.67 -5.32 6.28
CA LEU A 62 -12.34 -4.03 6.24
C LEU A 62 -11.70 -3.11 5.22
N ASN A 63 -10.37 -3.08 5.15
CA ASN A 63 -9.62 -2.33 4.15
C ASN A 63 -10.07 -2.67 2.72
N ARG A 64 -10.20 -3.96 2.40
CA ARG A 64 -10.73 -4.40 1.11
C ARG A 64 -12.17 -3.92 0.86
N ALA A 65 -13.01 -3.90 1.90
CA ALA A 65 -14.38 -3.38 1.78
C ALA A 65 -14.39 -1.87 1.50
N ILE A 66 -13.51 -1.10 2.16
CA ILE A 66 -13.31 0.33 1.91
C ILE A 66 -12.81 0.54 0.48
N GLN A 67 -11.76 -0.17 0.04
CA GLN A 67 -11.24 -0.07 -1.33
C GLN A 67 -12.34 -0.32 -2.38
N ARG A 68 -13.16 -1.36 -2.19
CA ARG A 68 -14.30 -1.66 -3.08
C ARG A 68 -15.36 -0.57 -3.04
N TRP A 69 -15.65 -0.01 -1.87
CA TRP A 69 -16.61 1.07 -1.75
C TRP A 69 -16.12 2.32 -2.47
N VAL A 70 -14.88 2.75 -2.21
CA VAL A 70 -14.29 3.94 -2.84
C VAL A 70 -14.21 3.77 -4.36
N GLN A 71 -13.79 2.59 -4.85
CA GLN A 71 -13.75 2.31 -6.29
C GLN A 71 -15.11 2.53 -6.96
N ARG A 72 -16.20 2.06 -6.35
CA ARG A 72 -17.57 2.28 -6.87
C ARG A 72 -17.97 3.76 -6.88
N GLN A 73 -17.58 4.53 -5.86
CA GLN A 73 -17.86 5.96 -5.84
C GLN A 73 -17.02 6.71 -6.88
N ALA A 74 -15.74 6.34 -7.02
CA ALA A 74 -14.82 6.94 -7.97
C ALA A 74 -15.33 6.78 -9.41
N SER A 75 -15.82 5.61 -9.81
CA SER A 75 -16.37 5.41 -11.16
C SER A 75 -17.61 6.28 -11.44
N ARG A 76 -18.41 6.59 -10.41
CA ARG A 76 -19.58 7.50 -10.55
C ARG A 76 -19.14 8.95 -10.69
N VAL A 77 -18.21 9.38 -9.85
CA VAL A 77 -17.75 10.78 -9.81
C VAL A 77 -16.86 11.11 -11.01
N SER A 78 -16.03 10.16 -11.46
CA SER A 78 -15.09 10.40 -12.57
C SER A 78 -15.78 10.63 -13.92
N MET A 79 -17.01 10.13 -14.05
CA MET A 79 -17.89 10.28 -15.21
C MET A 79 -18.94 11.40 -15.04
N ALA A 80 -18.95 12.12 -13.91
CA ALA A 80 -19.91 13.20 -13.68
C ALA A 80 -19.59 14.40 -14.58
N GLY A 81 -20.32 14.54 -15.70
CA GLY A 81 -20.19 15.55 -16.76
C GLY A 81 -21.11 15.22 -17.94
N SER A 82 -21.16 16.05 -18.99
CA SER A 82 -21.87 15.69 -20.23
C SER A 82 -21.20 14.48 -20.89
N ASP A 83 -21.94 13.69 -21.69
CA ASP A 83 -21.45 12.47 -22.36
C ASP A 83 -20.18 12.67 -23.24
N CYS A 84 -19.82 13.93 -23.53
CA CYS A 84 -18.65 14.30 -24.32
C CYS A 84 -17.46 14.82 -23.49
N SER A 85 -17.57 14.91 -22.16
CA SER A 85 -16.47 15.42 -21.31
C SER A 85 -15.44 14.34 -21.00
N PRO A 86 -14.13 14.64 -21.02
CA PRO A 86 -13.11 13.67 -20.60
C PRO A 86 -13.27 13.31 -19.11
N ARG A 87 -12.86 12.09 -18.74
CA ARG A 87 -12.80 11.66 -17.32
C ARG A 87 -12.04 12.69 -16.49
N ARG A 88 -12.52 12.94 -15.27
CA ARG A 88 -11.86 13.83 -14.31
C ARG A 88 -10.47 13.29 -13.91
N ASP A 89 -9.62 14.18 -13.38
CA ASP A 89 -8.38 13.81 -12.70
C ASP A 89 -8.63 13.70 -11.18
N LEU A 90 -7.75 13.01 -10.46
CA LEU A 90 -7.80 12.86 -9.00
C LEU A 90 -6.55 13.44 -8.34
N LEU A 91 -6.74 14.13 -7.21
CA LEU A 91 -5.70 14.48 -6.24
C LEU A 91 -5.94 13.68 -4.96
N GLU A 92 -4.94 12.93 -4.49
CA GLU A 92 -4.94 12.28 -3.18
C GLU A 92 -3.81 12.82 -2.32
N LEU A 93 -4.15 13.30 -1.13
CA LEU A 93 -3.18 13.80 -0.16
C LEU A 93 -2.93 12.72 0.89
N PHE A 94 -1.66 12.52 1.26
CA PHE A 94 -1.21 11.51 2.22
C PHE A 94 -1.62 10.09 1.78
N CYS A 95 -1.20 9.71 0.57
CA CYS A 95 -1.62 8.45 -0.04
C CYS A 95 -1.01 7.20 0.63
N GLY A 96 -0.01 7.36 1.51
CA GLY A 96 0.73 6.29 2.14
C GLY A 96 1.30 5.35 1.08
N ASN A 97 1.09 4.04 1.25
CA ASN A 97 1.49 3.04 0.26
C ASN A 97 0.52 2.91 -0.95
N GLY A 98 -0.23 3.97 -1.26
CA GLY A 98 -1.19 4.02 -2.38
C GLY A 98 -2.49 3.26 -2.12
N ASN A 99 -2.90 3.09 -0.86
CA ASN A 99 -3.98 2.18 -0.47
C ASN A 99 -5.32 2.45 -1.17
N LEU A 100 -5.72 3.71 -1.31
CA LEU A 100 -6.92 4.11 -2.04
C LEU A 100 -6.58 4.47 -3.48
N THR A 101 -5.44 5.14 -3.70
CA THR A 101 -4.91 5.49 -5.02
C THR A 101 -5.01 4.34 -6.00
N LEU A 102 -4.44 3.18 -5.64
CA LEU A 102 -4.40 2.00 -6.50
C LEU A 102 -5.80 1.46 -6.81
N ALA A 103 -6.74 1.55 -5.86
CA ALA A 103 -8.10 1.06 -6.04
C ALA A 103 -8.91 1.92 -7.02
N VAL A 104 -8.59 3.21 -7.14
CA VAL A 104 -9.37 4.17 -7.93
C VAL A 104 -8.68 4.64 -9.20
N ALA A 105 -7.37 4.40 -9.36
CA ALA A 105 -6.56 4.95 -10.45
C ALA A 105 -7.16 4.72 -11.84
N GLY A 106 -7.72 3.53 -12.09
CA GLY A 106 -8.36 3.21 -13.38
C GLY A 106 -9.65 3.97 -13.68
N SER A 107 -10.25 4.66 -12.70
CA SER A 107 -11.47 5.46 -12.89
C SER A 107 -11.19 6.87 -13.40
N PHE A 108 -9.98 7.40 -13.21
CA PHE A 108 -9.62 8.79 -13.54
C PHE A 108 -8.69 8.88 -14.74
N ARG A 109 -8.61 10.06 -15.38
CA ARG A 109 -7.69 10.29 -16.51
C ARG A 109 -6.24 10.37 -16.06
N ARG A 110 -5.97 11.11 -14.98
CA ARG A 110 -4.69 11.17 -14.28
C ARG A 110 -4.93 11.17 -12.77
N VAL A 111 -3.93 10.69 -12.03
CA VAL A 111 -3.90 10.77 -10.58
C VAL A 111 -2.62 11.44 -10.14
N LEU A 112 -2.74 12.46 -9.29
CA LEU A 112 -1.65 13.05 -8.53
C LEU A 112 -1.82 12.61 -7.08
N ALA A 113 -0.88 11.84 -6.56
CA ALA A 113 -0.90 11.37 -5.18
C ALA A 113 0.34 11.89 -4.46
N THR A 114 0.18 12.48 -3.27
CA THR A 114 1.27 13.09 -2.51
C THR A 114 1.45 12.38 -1.17
N GLU A 115 2.69 12.22 -0.73
CA GLU A 115 3.03 11.62 0.56
C GLU A 115 4.25 12.34 1.16
N LEU A 116 4.34 12.35 2.50
CA LEU A 116 5.45 12.94 3.23
C LEU A 116 6.57 11.92 3.49
N ASP A 117 6.22 10.65 3.74
CA ASP A 117 7.22 9.59 3.93
C ASP A 117 7.76 9.12 2.58
N TRP A 118 8.97 9.55 2.24
CA TRP A 118 9.66 9.17 1.00
C TRP A 118 9.80 7.65 0.84
N ARG A 119 9.78 6.87 1.93
CA ARG A 119 9.89 5.41 1.87
C ARG A 119 8.64 4.78 1.29
N ALA A 120 7.47 5.42 1.49
CA ALA A 120 6.17 4.95 1.05
C ALA A 120 5.86 5.24 -0.42
N VAL A 121 6.70 6.06 -1.08
CA VAL A 121 6.59 6.47 -2.50
C VAL A 121 7.52 5.66 -3.39
#